data_AF-A0AAW1JBW2-F1
#
_entry.id   AF-A0AAW1JBW2-F1
#
_cell.length_a   1.000
_cell.length_b   1.000
_cell.length_c   1.000
_cell.angle_alpha   90.00
_cell.angle_beta   90.00
_cell.angle_gamma   90.00
#
_symmetry.space_group_name_H-M   'P 1'
#
loop_
_entity.id
_entity.type
_entity.pdbx_description
1 polymer ?
#
loop_
_entity_poly.entity_id
_entity_poly.type
_entity_poly.pdbx_seq_one_letter_code
_entity_poly.pdbx_strand_id
1 'polypeptide(L)'
;FRNPEEEAAYHDSTYSYRVRIKRDNKVVEIPVCYKAFLSIHGVTKGKVEYLQKSLKETGLAPKDKRGKHCALTNKLPDDSYKKVLKRDGPSSKGQKRKALRLNE
;
A
#
# COMPACT_ATOMS: atom_id res chain seq x y z
N PHE A 1 -36.23 -3.51 10.20
CA PHE A 1 -35.67 -2.52 11.13
C PHE A 1 -34.59 -3.22 11.93
N ARG A 2 -33.35 -2.73 11.92
CA ARG A 2 -32.25 -3.34 12.70
C ARG A 2 -32.25 -2.75 14.11
N ASN A 3 -32.14 -3.59 15.12
CA ASN A 3 -32.19 -3.20 16.52
C ASN A 3 -30.83 -2.59 16.92
N PRO A 4 -30.77 -1.36 17.44
CA PRO A 4 -29.51 -0.67 17.72
C PRO A 4 -28.70 -1.30 18.87
N GLU A 5 -29.35 -1.99 19.80
CA GLU A 5 -28.69 -2.70 20.90
C GLU A 5 -27.94 -3.95 20.43
N GLU A 6 -28.49 -4.67 19.44
CA GLU A 6 -27.82 -5.82 18.83
C GLU A 6 -26.62 -5.38 17.99
N GLU A 7 -26.70 -4.24 17.29
CA GLU A 7 -25.57 -3.70 16.51
C GLU A 7 -24.38 -3.28 17.39
N ALA A 8 -24.62 -2.81 18.62
CA ALA A 8 -23.59 -2.40 19.55
C ALA A 8 -22.75 -3.59 20.09
N ALA A 9 -23.35 -4.77 20.21
CA ALA A 9 -22.68 -5.98 20.71
C ALA A 9 -21.60 -6.51 19.75
N TYR A 10 -21.62 -6.11 18.48
CA TYR A 10 -20.66 -6.52 17.44
C TYR A 10 -19.55 -5.49 17.16
N HIS A 11 -19.35 -4.51 18.05
CA HIS A 11 -18.30 -3.51 17.88
C HIS A 11 -17.03 -3.88 18.65
N ASP A 12 -15.99 -4.29 17.93
CA ASP A 12 -14.67 -4.58 18.53
C ASP A 12 -13.95 -3.33 19.09
N SER A 13 -14.49 -2.13 18.87
CA SER A 13 -13.80 -0.86 19.19
C SER A 13 -14.76 0.33 19.22
N THR A 14 -14.50 1.28 20.12
CA THR A 14 -15.20 2.57 20.16
C THR A 14 -14.35 3.68 19.51
N TYR A 15 -14.99 4.58 18.76
CA TYR A 15 -14.32 5.70 18.08
C TYR A 15 -14.86 7.05 18.56
N SER A 16 -13.96 8.01 18.77
CA SER A 16 -14.32 9.42 19.01
C SER A 16 -13.80 10.29 17.86
N TYR A 17 -14.63 11.21 17.39
CA TYR A 17 -14.28 12.14 16.30
C TYR A 17 -14.08 13.53 16.85
N ARG A 18 -13.03 14.21 16.39
CA ARG A 18 -12.70 15.57 16.80
C ARG A 18 -12.29 16.39 15.58
N VAL A 19 -12.62 17.68 15.61
CA VAL A 19 -12.20 18.66 14.61
C VAL A 19 -11.30 19.69 15.29
N ARG A 20 -10.21 20.04 14.62
CA ARG A 20 -9.29 21.10 15.06
C ARG A 20 -9.71 22.41 14.41
N ILE A 21 -9.95 23.42 15.22
CA ILE A 21 -10.25 24.78 14.77
C ILE A 21 -9.27 25.78 15.38
N LYS A 22 -9.00 26.87 14.66
CA LYS A 22 -8.20 27.99 15.17
C LYS A 22 -9.15 29.04 15.73
N ARG A 23 -9.04 29.36 17.03
CA ARG A 23 -9.73 30.47 17.70
C ARG A 23 -8.72 31.27 18.51
N ASP A 24 -8.72 32.59 18.38
CA ASP A 24 -7.89 33.49 19.18
C ASP A 24 -6.40 33.07 19.22
N ASN A 25 -5.85 32.75 18.04
CA ASN A 25 -4.48 32.22 17.85
C ASN A 25 -4.15 30.89 18.54
N LYS A 26 -5.14 30.18 19.09
CA LYS A 26 -5.00 28.85 19.67
C LYS A 26 -5.70 27.79 18.82
N VAL A 27 -5.16 26.58 18.79
CA VAL A 27 -5.82 25.43 18.17
C VAL A 27 -6.61 24.70 19.25
N VAL A 28 -7.92 24.59 19.04
CA VAL A 28 -8.86 23.92 19.95
C VAL A 28 -9.41 22.68 19.27
N GLU A 29 -9.54 21.58 20.01
CA GLU A 29 -10.19 20.35 19.56
C GLU A 29 -11.64 20.30 20.04
N ILE A 30 -12.57 20.14 19.11
CA ILE A 30 -14.00 20.04 19.41
C ILE A 30 -14.48 18.61 19.09
N PRO A 31 -15.12 17.91 20.03
CA PRO A 31 -15.74 16.61 19.75
C PRO A 31 -16.94 16.79 18.82
N VAL A 32 -17.07 15.90 17.84
CA VAL A 32 -18.17 15.91 16.87
C VAL A 32 -18.74 14.52 16.70
N CYS A 33 -19.99 14.44 16.25
CA CYS A 33 -20.57 13.17 15.84
C CYS A 33 -19.99 12.69 14.50
N TYR A 34 -20.14 11.40 14.20
CA TYR A 34 -19.65 10.80 12.95
C TYR A 34 -20.18 11.54 11.70
N LYS A 35 -21.48 11.84 11.65
CA LYS A 35 -22.10 12.54 10.50
C LYS A 35 -21.53 13.94 10.30
N ALA A 36 -21.33 14.69 11.39
CA ALA A 36 -20.72 16.02 11.32
C ALA A 36 -19.27 15.93 10.82
N PHE A 37 -18.50 14.94 11.29
CA PHE A 37 -17.14 14.72 10.83
C PHE A 37 -17.06 14.49 9.30
N LEU A 38 -17.95 13.65 8.75
CA LEU A 38 -18.04 13.41 7.30
C LEU A 38 -18.34 14.72 6.54
N SER A 39 -19.34 15.46 7.01
CA SER A 39 -19.80 16.69 6.36
C SER A 39 -18.75 17.81 6.39
N ILE A 40 -18.06 17.99 7.52
CA ILE A 40 -17.05 19.05 7.70
C ILE A 40 -15.83 18.78 6.84
N HIS A 41 -15.35 17.54 6.82
CA HIS A 41 -14.14 17.17 6.07
C HIS A 41 -14.41 16.79 4.60
N GLY A 42 -15.68 16.68 4.19
CA GLY A 42 -16.05 16.23 2.85
C GLY A 42 -15.56 14.82 2.53
N VAL A 43 -15.44 13.96 3.55
CA VAL A 43 -14.94 12.58 3.39
C VAL A 43 -16.09 11.59 3.31
N THR A 44 -15.90 10.55 2.50
CA THR A 44 -16.88 9.47 2.39
C THR A 44 -16.81 8.53 3.59
N LYS A 45 -17.93 7.85 3.87
CA LYS A 45 -18.01 6.80 4.90
C LYS A 45 -16.89 5.75 4.75
N GLY A 46 -16.69 5.25 3.53
CA GLY A 46 -15.66 4.25 3.26
C GLY A 46 -14.23 4.73 3.57
N LYS A 47 -13.96 6.03 3.43
CA LYS A 47 -12.66 6.59 3.82
C LYS A 47 -12.45 6.53 5.33
N VAL A 48 -13.49 6.82 6.12
CA VAL A 48 -13.40 6.74 7.58
C VAL A 48 -13.26 5.30 8.04
N GLU A 49 -14.00 4.36 7.45
CA GLU A 49 -13.86 2.93 7.75
C GLU A 49 -12.45 2.40 7.42
N TYR A 50 -11.85 2.87 6.32
CA TYR A 50 -10.46 2.57 6.00
C TYR A 50 -9.48 3.08 7.07
N LEU A 51 -9.67 4.31 7.55
CA LEU A 51 -8.86 4.88 8.63
C LEU A 51 -9.02 4.08 9.93
N GLN A 52 -10.26 3.73 10.29
CA GLN A 52 -10.57 2.90 11.45
C GLN A 52 -9.88 1.53 11.39
N LYS A 53 -9.93 0.83 10.26
CA LYS A 53 -9.25 -0.46 10.06
C LYS A 53 -7.74 -0.34 10.23
N SER A 54 -7.12 0.66 9.62
CA SER A 54 -5.68 0.91 9.77
C SER A 54 -5.30 1.23 11.21
N LEU A 55 -6.13 1.99 11.93
CA LEU A 55 -5.91 2.30 13.34
C LEU A 55 -6.06 1.06 14.23
N LYS A 56 -6.98 0.14 13.92
CA LYS A 56 -7.09 -1.16 14.59
C LYS A 56 -5.85 -2.02 14.38
N GLU A 57 -5.36 -2.12 13.15
CA GLU A 57 -4.27 -3.03 12.79
C GLU A 57 -2.89 -2.53 13.24
N THR A 58 -2.60 -1.24 13.04
CA THR A 58 -1.25 -0.67 13.23
C THR A 58 -1.20 0.36 14.36
N GLY A 59 -2.34 0.84 14.87
CA GLY A 59 -2.40 1.97 15.80
C GLY A 59 -2.07 3.33 15.18
N LEU A 60 -1.74 3.36 13.88
CA LEU A 60 -1.26 4.54 13.17
C LEU A 60 -2.17 4.85 11.97
N ALA A 61 -2.27 6.14 11.66
CA ALA A 61 -2.95 6.57 10.44
C ALA A 61 -2.19 6.06 9.20
N PRO A 62 -2.91 5.56 8.18
CA PRO A 62 -2.29 5.01 6.99
C PRO A 62 -1.59 6.13 6.21
N LYS A 63 -0.32 5.90 5.84
CA LYS A 63 0.45 6.85 5.01
C LYS A 63 -0.11 6.88 3.59
N ASP A 64 -0.04 8.05 2.95
CA ASP A 64 -0.41 8.17 1.55
C ASP A 64 0.52 7.30 0.67
N LYS A 65 -0.12 6.55 -0.24
CA LYS A 65 0.52 5.67 -1.21
C LYS A 65 0.29 6.16 -2.65
N ARG A 66 -0.35 7.31 -2.86
CA ARG A 66 -0.44 7.95 -4.19
C ARG A 66 0.97 8.15 -4.76
N GLY A 67 1.11 7.98 -6.07
CA GLY A 67 2.40 8.06 -6.77
C GLY A 67 3.39 6.94 -6.45
N LYS A 68 3.14 6.11 -5.43
CA LYS A 68 3.88 4.87 -5.18
C LYS A 68 3.29 3.77 -6.06
N HIS A 69 3.60 3.86 -7.34
CA HIS A 69 3.57 2.66 -8.15
C HIS A 69 4.74 1.81 -7.66
N CYS A 70 4.44 0.63 -7.09
CA CYS A 70 5.41 -0.44 -7.21
C CYS A 70 5.73 -0.45 -8.70
N ALA A 71 6.98 -0.22 -9.08
CA ALA A 71 7.39 -0.53 -10.43
C ALA A 71 7.02 -2.00 -10.58
N LEU A 72 5.85 -2.29 -11.17
CA LEU A 72 5.63 -3.51 -11.91
C LEU A 72 6.67 -3.38 -13.00
N THR A 73 7.88 -3.76 -12.64
CA THR A 73 8.88 -4.07 -13.61
C THR A 73 8.19 -5.19 -14.37
N ASN A 74 7.96 -5.00 -15.67
CA ASN A 74 7.66 -6.11 -16.58
C ASN A 74 8.83 -7.12 -16.62
N LYS A 75 9.75 -7.05 -15.64
CA LYS A 75 10.80 -8.01 -15.39
C LYS A 75 10.11 -9.24 -14.86
N LEU A 76 10.18 -10.27 -15.68
CA LEU A 76 9.90 -11.63 -15.27
C LEU A 76 10.73 -11.93 -14.01
N PRO A 77 10.16 -12.64 -13.02
CA PRO A 77 10.94 -13.09 -11.87
C PRO A 77 12.15 -13.91 -12.36
N ASP A 78 13.29 -13.81 -11.67
CA ASP A 78 14.57 -14.42 -12.09
C ASP A 78 14.47 -15.92 -12.45
N ASP A 79 13.57 -16.63 -11.77
CA ASP A 79 13.26 -18.03 -12.03
C ASP A 79 12.73 -18.26 -13.46
N SER A 80 11.94 -17.32 -13.97
CA SER A 80 11.42 -17.33 -15.33
C SER A 80 12.48 -16.89 -16.36
N TYR A 81 13.39 -15.99 -16.02
CA TYR A 81 14.48 -15.55 -16.89
C TYR A 81 15.44 -16.72 -17.23
N LYS A 82 15.77 -17.56 -16.23
CA LYS A 82 16.62 -18.75 -16.39
C LYS A 82 16.01 -19.82 -17.28
N LYS A 83 14.68 -19.88 -17.41
CA LYS A 83 13.98 -20.86 -18.27
C LYS A 83 13.94 -20.42 -19.73
N VAL A 84 13.99 -19.12 -20.01
CA VAL A 84 14.06 -18.59 -21.39
C VAL A 84 15.47 -18.78 -21.97
N LEU A 85 16.52 -18.44 -21.21
CA LEU A 85 17.92 -18.64 -21.63
C LEU A 85 18.32 -20.09 -21.89
N LYS A 86 17.60 -21.07 -21.32
CA LYS A 86 17.86 -22.50 -21.53
C LYS A 86 17.23 -23.05 -22.81
N ARG A 87 16.28 -22.34 -23.44
CA ARG A 87 15.64 -22.81 -24.69
C ARG A 87 16.50 -22.52 -25.92
N ASP A 88 17.29 -21.45 -25.88
CA ASP A 88 18.27 -21.14 -26.91
C ASP A 88 19.58 -21.88 -26.61
N GLY A 89 19.70 -23.11 -27.10
CA GLY A 89 20.96 -23.85 -27.07
C GLY A 89 22.11 -23.05 -27.71
N PRO A 90 23.37 -23.32 -27.35
CA PRO A 90 24.50 -22.56 -27.89
C PRO A 90 24.55 -22.71 -29.42
N SER A 91 24.30 -21.61 -30.12
CA SER A 91 24.54 -21.51 -31.56
C SER A 91 26.00 -21.84 -31.85
N SER A 92 26.21 -22.97 -32.52
CA SER A 92 27.49 -23.45 -33.04
C SER A 92 28.05 -22.48 -34.10
N LYS A 93 28.70 -21.40 -33.69
CA LYS A 93 29.52 -20.57 -34.58
C LYS A 93 30.79 -20.10 -33.87
N GLY A 94 31.92 -20.67 -34.28
CA GLY A 94 33.25 -20.09 -34.04
C GLY A 94 34.31 -21.04 -33.48
N GLN A 95 34.69 -22.09 -34.22
CA GLN A 95 36.00 -22.71 -34.04
C GLN A 95 37.10 -21.68 -34.41
N LYS A 96 37.70 -21.04 -33.40
CA LYS A 96 38.99 -20.37 -33.59
C LYS A 96 40.09 -21.39 -33.32
N ARG A 97 40.79 -21.81 -34.38
CA ARG A 97 42.00 -22.63 -34.33
C ARG A 97 43.04 -21.94 -33.45
N LYS A 98 43.51 -22.60 -32.38
CA LYS A 98 44.73 -22.21 -31.66
C LYS A 98 45.90 -22.46 -32.61
N ALA A 99 46.62 -21.42 -33.00
CA ALA A 99 47.92 -21.56 -33.64
C ALA A 99 48.93 -22.01 -32.58
N LEU A 100 49.53 -23.18 -32.79
CA LEU A 100 50.80 -23.53 -32.16
C LEU A 100 51.86 -22.54 -32.64
N ARG A 101 52.63 -21.96 -31.70
CA ARG A 101 54.03 -21.65 -31.97
C ARG A 101 54.87 -22.32 -30.88
N LEU A 102 55.65 -23.30 -31.32
CA LEU A 102 56.80 -23.83 -30.60
C LEU A 102 57.92 -22.76 -30.60
N ASN A 103 58.51 -22.60 -29.42
CA ASN A 103 59.89 -22.26 -29.04
C ASN A 103 60.78 -21.41 -29.96
N GLU A 104 61.40 -20.40 -29.36
CA GLU A 104 62.86 -20.36 -29.16
C GLU A 104 63.17 -19.93 -27.72
#